data_AF-A0A7Y5VYE0-F1
#
_entry.id   AF-A0A7Y5VYE0-F1
#
_cell.length_a   1.000
_cell.length_b   1.000
_cell.length_c   1.000
_cell.angle_alpha   90.00
_cell.angle_beta   90.00
_cell.angle_gamma   90.00
#
_symmetry.space_group_name_H-M   'P 1'
#
loop_
_entity.id
_entity.type
_entity.pdbx_description
1 polymer ?
#
loop_
_entity_poly.entity_id
_entity_poly.type
_entity_poly.pdbx_seq_one_letter_code
_entity_poly.pdbx_strand_id
1 'polypeptide(L)'
;MASGRSNKPLFELLREDTGAGMFGRRASATFSELKPGETGRARSAYVTVPRTWVYFGVAIVLALIAGAWVIAYRSGHASAEKELAGSLVGGARTDQPKVNEPENPGKPVERPIGAAPTGPRDGGKPTGAEVPKPETKNENQTEPKPETKTRPEAPKPEGGKRAEEALLITLPVDDPAKPVLTSKGAVDADPRPTGMNYMVLVGGLPRDEARTMIAYLSANGLEAVGVPMNVVDRAGRVVNNQPLFKVVCVGGISRQQFRDKDSARTNLEQAAAGLNERWLRDTKSRWSFAKTYWELLQGN
;
A
#
# COMPACT_ATOMS: atom_id res chain seq x y z
N MET A 1 -23.20 49.75 11.16
CA MET A 1 -23.32 49.73 9.69
C MET A 1 -21.92 49.92 9.11
N ALA A 2 -21.26 48.86 8.68
CA ALA A 2 -19.94 48.91 8.04
C ALA A 2 -19.99 48.05 6.78
N SER A 3 -19.70 48.70 5.66
CA SER A 3 -19.83 48.26 4.28
C SER A 3 -18.88 47.11 3.92
N GLY A 4 -19.44 46.04 3.35
CA GLY A 4 -18.68 44.94 2.76
C GLY A 4 -18.00 45.33 1.45
N ARG A 5 -16.71 45.05 1.34
CA ARG A 5 -15.95 45.07 0.08
C ARG A 5 -15.89 43.65 -0.47
N SER A 6 -16.44 43.45 -1.67
CA SER A 6 -16.36 42.19 -2.39
C SER A 6 -14.94 41.98 -2.92
N ASN A 7 -14.23 40.99 -2.38
CA ASN A 7 -12.99 40.49 -2.98
C ASN A 7 -13.35 39.62 -4.19
N LYS A 8 -13.38 40.22 -5.38
CA LYS A 8 -13.35 39.45 -6.63
C LYS A 8 -11.90 39.04 -6.93
N PRO A 9 -11.65 37.78 -7.30
CA PRO A 9 -10.30 37.32 -7.64
C PRO A 9 -9.78 37.96 -8.93
N LEU A 10 -8.49 38.28 -8.93
CA LEU A 10 -7.75 39.09 -9.90
C LEU A 10 -7.62 38.48 -11.32
N PHE A 11 -8.23 37.33 -11.59
CA PHE A 11 -8.09 36.60 -12.86
C PHE A 11 -9.17 36.94 -13.91
N GLU A 12 -10.12 37.81 -13.58
CA GLU A 12 -11.25 38.15 -14.48
C GLU A 12 -10.99 39.37 -15.38
N LEU A 13 -9.82 40.02 -15.29
CA LEU A 13 -9.51 41.29 -16.00
C LEU A 13 -8.70 41.15 -17.30
N LEU A 14 -8.55 39.95 -17.86
CA LEU A 14 -7.67 39.70 -19.02
C LEU A 14 -8.37 39.05 -20.21
N ARG A 15 -9.66 39.32 -20.38
CA ARG A 15 -10.44 38.80 -21.52
C ARG A 15 -11.33 39.86 -22.16
N GLU A 16 -10.78 41.04 -22.39
CA GLU A 16 -11.34 42.03 -23.30
C GLU A 16 -10.23 42.59 -24.19
N ASP A 17 -10.61 42.88 -25.43
CA ASP A 17 -9.83 43.46 -26.51
C ASP A 17 -8.83 42.57 -27.26
N THR A 18 -9.32 41.98 -28.36
CA THR A 18 -8.61 42.09 -29.64
C THR A 18 -9.56 42.01 -30.82
N GLY A 19 -9.90 43.19 -31.36
CA GLY A 19 -9.62 43.47 -32.76
C GLY A 19 -10.72 43.13 -33.77
N ALA A 20 -11.64 44.07 -33.94
CA ALA A 20 -12.28 44.31 -35.23
C ALA A 20 -11.23 44.79 -36.25
N GLY A 21 -11.20 44.18 -37.44
CA GLY A 21 -10.29 44.52 -38.54
C GLY A 21 -10.89 44.11 -39.89
N MET A 22 -11.61 45.06 -40.48
CA MET A 22 -12.40 45.02 -41.70
C MET A 22 -11.54 45.02 -42.98
N PHE A 23 -11.71 44.04 -43.89
CA PHE A 23 -11.56 44.08 -45.38
C PHE A 23 -12.01 42.69 -45.89
N GLY A 24 -13.14 42.46 -46.55
CA GLY A 24 -13.59 43.07 -47.79
C GLY A 24 -13.41 42.08 -48.96
N ARG A 25 -14.43 41.30 -49.32
CA ARG A 25 -14.80 40.96 -50.72
C ARG A 25 -16.06 40.10 -50.80
N ARG A 26 -16.93 40.54 -51.71
CA ARG A 26 -18.24 39.99 -52.08
C ARG A 26 -18.13 38.56 -52.60
N ALA A 27 -19.07 37.71 -52.17
CA ALA A 27 -19.66 36.70 -53.02
C ALA A 27 -21.11 36.51 -52.57
N SER A 28 -22.03 36.96 -53.43
CA SER A 28 -23.47 36.78 -53.28
C SER A 28 -23.78 35.29 -53.41
N ALA A 29 -23.91 34.59 -52.29
CA ALA A 29 -24.52 33.28 -52.26
C ALA A 29 -25.90 33.43 -51.62
N THR A 30 -26.90 33.05 -52.40
CA THR A 30 -28.31 32.91 -52.02
C THR A 30 -28.48 32.39 -50.59
N PHE A 31 -29.06 33.25 -49.77
CA PHE A 31 -29.46 32.99 -48.39
C PHE A 31 -30.66 32.03 -48.42
N SER A 32 -30.38 30.73 -48.38
CA SER A 32 -31.37 29.74 -48.01
C SER A 32 -31.63 29.86 -46.51
N GLU A 33 -32.87 30.20 -46.20
CA GLU A 33 -33.47 30.30 -44.87
C GLU A 33 -33.16 29.06 -44.01
N LEU A 34 -32.11 29.18 -43.18
CA LEU A 34 -31.72 28.17 -42.20
C LEU A 34 -32.41 28.50 -40.87
N LYS A 35 -33.28 27.58 -40.45
CA LYS A 35 -33.98 27.57 -39.17
C LYS A 35 -32.99 27.76 -38.01
N PRO A 36 -33.18 28.75 -37.12
CA PRO A 36 -32.37 28.88 -35.91
C PRO A 36 -32.89 27.89 -34.86
N GLY A 37 -32.16 26.79 -34.63
CA GLY A 37 -32.60 25.79 -33.65
C GLY A 37 -31.69 24.59 -33.36
N GLU A 38 -30.55 24.42 -34.03
CA GLU A 38 -29.58 23.37 -33.68
C GLU A 38 -28.28 23.98 -33.19
N THR A 39 -28.23 24.23 -31.89
CA THR A 39 -26.98 24.51 -31.17
C THR A 39 -26.02 23.33 -31.38
N GLY A 40 -24.90 23.60 -32.03
CA GLY A 40 -23.85 22.64 -32.35
C GLY A 40 -23.36 21.88 -31.12
N ARG A 41 -23.88 20.67 -30.95
CA ARG A 41 -23.14 19.61 -30.25
C ARG A 41 -21.93 19.31 -31.11
N ALA A 42 -20.74 19.64 -30.63
CA ALA A 42 -19.49 19.16 -31.19
C ALA A 42 -19.61 17.63 -31.29
N ARG A 43 -19.88 17.15 -32.51
CA ARG A 43 -19.92 15.72 -32.81
C ARG A 43 -18.49 15.26 -32.62
N SER A 44 -18.20 14.68 -31.45
CA SER A 44 -16.97 13.94 -31.23
C SER A 44 -16.89 12.93 -32.37
N ALA A 45 -15.98 13.16 -33.32
CA ALA A 45 -15.75 12.24 -34.42
C ALA A 45 -15.26 10.93 -33.77
N TYR A 46 -16.16 9.95 -33.69
CA TYR A 46 -15.79 8.63 -33.23
C TYR A 46 -14.88 8.05 -34.32
N VAL A 47 -13.59 7.97 -34.03
CA VAL A 47 -12.66 7.22 -34.87
C VAL A 47 -12.96 5.76 -34.61
N THR A 48 -13.87 5.19 -35.39
CA THR A 48 -14.15 3.76 -35.42
C THR A 48 -12.95 3.05 -36.01
N VAL A 49 -12.02 2.63 -35.16
CA VAL A 49 -10.94 1.73 -35.57
C VAL A 49 -11.56 0.36 -35.85
N PRO A 50 -11.44 -0.19 -37.06
CA PRO A 50 -11.97 -1.52 -37.35
C PRO A 50 -11.32 -2.53 -36.42
N ARG A 51 -12.14 -3.44 -35.84
CA ARG A 51 -11.69 -4.42 -34.84
C ARG A 51 -10.52 -5.29 -35.34
N THR A 52 -10.41 -5.48 -36.66
CA THR A 52 -9.30 -6.17 -37.32
C THR A 52 -7.94 -5.51 -37.05
N TRP A 53 -7.85 -4.18 -37.07
CA TRP A 53 -6.60 -3.46 -36.80
C TRP A 53 -6.12 -3.64 -35.36
N VAL A 54 -7.05 -3.75 -34.41
CA VAL A 54 -6.70 -4.05 -33.01
C VAL A 54 -6.08 -5.44 -32.91
N TYR A 55 -6.64 -6.44 -33.60
CA TYR A 55 -6.09 -7.80 -33.62
C TYR A 55 -4.69 -7.85 -34.26
N PHE A 56 -4.47 -7.12 -35.36
CA PHE A 56 -3.13 -7.00 -35.95
C PHE A 56 -2.13 -6.35 -34.99
N GLY A 57 -2.52 -5.28 -34.30
CA GLY A 57 -1.68 -4.64 -33.29
C GLY A 57 -1.28 -5.60 -32.16
N VAL A 58 -2.24 -6.36 -31.63
CA VAL A 58 -1.99 -7.38 -30.59
C VAL A 58 -1.08 -8.48 -31.11
N ALA A 59 -1.28 -8.97 -32.34
CA ALA A 59 -0.44 -10.01 -32.94
C ALA A 59 1.02 -9.56 -33.12
N ILE A 60 1.24 -8.31 -33.54
CA ILE A 60 2.60 -7.73 -33.66
C ILE A 60 3.28 -7.67 -32.29
N VAL A 61 2.58 -7.19 -31.26
CA VAL A 61 3.13 -7.11 -29.90
C VAL A 61 3.51 -8.50 -29.37
N LEU A 62 2.66 -9.51 -29.57
CA LEU A 62 2.96 -10.89 -29.17
C LEU A 62 4.16 -11.47 -29.93
N ALA A 63 4.27 -11.20 -31.22
CA ALA A 63 5.42 -11.63 -32.03
C ALA A 63 6.73 -11.02 -31.54
N LEU A 64 6.72 -9.74 -31.14
CA LEU A 64 7.89 -9.06 -30.56
C LEU A 64 8.30 -9.64 -29.22
N ILE A 65 7.33 -9.95 -28.34
CA ILE A 65 7.60 -10.60 -27.04
C ILE A 65 8.21 -11.99 -27.25
N ALA A 66 7.64 -12.79 -28.16
CA ALA A 66 8.17 -14.11 -28.49
C ALA A 66 9.59 -14.02 -29.08
N GLY A 67 9.83 -13.06 -29.98
CA GLY A 67 11.16 -12.80 -30.55
C GLY A 67 12.20 -12.44 -29.48
N ALA A 68 11.86 -11.54 -28.56
CA ALA A 68 12.74 -11.18 -27.45
C ALA A 68 13.05 -12.37 -26.54
N TRP A 69 12.05 -13.21 -26.26
CA TRP A 69 12.24 -14.43 -25.47
C TRP A 69 13.18 -15.44 -26.15
N VAL A 70 13.02 -15.67 -27.45
CA VAL A 70 13.92 -16.56 -28.22
C VAL A 70 15.36 -16.04 -28.23
N ILE A 71 15.57 -14.73 -28.39
CA ILE A 71 16.90 -14.12 -28.35
C ILE A 71 17.54 -14.30 -26.96
N ALA A 72 16.78 -14.03 -25.89
CA ALA A 72 17.25 -14.21 -24.53
C ALA A 72 17.59 -15.67 -24.23
N TYR A 73 16.76 -16.62 -24.67
CA TYR A 73 16.99 -18.05 -24.48
C TYR A 73 18.27 -18.53 -25.18
N ARG A 74 18.48 -18.12 -26.44
CA ARG A 74 19.70 -18.47 -27.20
C ARG A 74 20.95 -17.84 -26.58
N SER A 75 20.85 -16.60 -26.08
CA SER A 75 21.97 -15.94 -25.39
C SER A 75 22.33 -16.61 -24.08
N GLY A 76 21.35 -17.09 -23.32
CA GLY A 76 21.58 -17.79 -22.05
C GLY A 76 22.29 -19.13 -22.24
N HIS A 77 21.85 -19.91 -23.23
CA HIS A 77 22.46 -21.23 -23.51
C HIS A 77 23.93 -21.12 -23.94
N ALA A 78 24.27 -20.13 -24.77
CA ALA A 78 25.64 -19.91 -25.22
C ALA A 78 26.59 -19.46 -24.08
N SER A 79 26.07 -18.78 -23.05
CA SER A 79 26.85 -18.42 -21.86
C SER A 79 27.04 -19.61 -20.91
N ALA A 80 26.00 -20.44 -20.74
CA ALA A 80 26.07 -21.62 -19.88
C ALA A 80 27.12 -22.64 -20.37
N GLU A 81 27.23 -22.85 -21.69
CA GLU A 81 28.26 -23.73 -22.26
C GLU A 81 29.69 -23.21 -22.02
N LYS A 82 29.89 -21.89 -22.05
CA LYS A 82 31.21 -21.29 -21.77
C LYS A 82 31.61 -21.40 -20.30
N GLU A 83 30.65 -21.28 -19.39
CA GLU A 83 30.91 -21.46 -17.95
C GLU A 83 31.17 -22.93 -17.59
N LEU A 84 30.41 -23.87 -18.18
CA LEU A 84 30.65 -25.31 -18.01
C LEU A 84 32.00 -25.74 -18.60
N ALA A 85 32.34 -25.30 -19.81
CA ALA A 85 33.64 -25.58 -20.41
C ALA A 85 34.80 -24.99 -19.59
N GLY A 86 34.62 -23.80 -19.01
CA GLY A 86 35.59 -23.19 -18.08
C GLY A 86 35.77 -23.98 -16.79
N SER A 87 34.69 -24.53 -16.23
CA SER A 87 34.74 -25.31 -14.98
C SER A 87 35.40 -26.69 -15.12
N LEU A 88 35.37 -27.29 -16.32
CA LEU A 88 35.94 -28.62 -16.56
C LEU A 88 37.44 -28.59 -16.90
N VAL A 89 37.94 -27.47 -17.42
CA VAL A 89 39.36 -27.32 -17.81
C VAL A 89 40.17 -26.58 -16.73
N GLY A 90 39.51 -25.81 -15.85
CA GLY A 90 40.14 -24.99 -14.82
C GLY A 90 40.31 -25.66 -13.45
N GLY A 91 41.19 -26.66 -13.37
CA GLY A 91 42.05 -26.86 -12.20
C GLY A 91 41.43 -27.43 -10.91
N ALA A 92 42.07 -28.48 -10.41
CA ALA A 92 42.03 -28.91 -9.03
C ALA A 92 42.24 -27.71 -8.07
N ARG A 93 41.16 -27.11 -7.58
CA ARG A 93 41.20 -26.23 -6.41
C ARG A 93 41.33 -27.10 -5.17
N THR A 94 42.55 -27.21 -4.68
CA THR A 94 42.95 -27.79 -3.39
C THR A 94 42.52 -26.96 -2.17
N ASP A 95 41.67 -25.95 -2.34
CA ASP A 95 41.14 -25.15 -1.24
C ASP A 95 39.71 -25.57 -0.93
N GLN A 96 39.56 -26.70 -0.24
CA GLN A 96 38.34 -26.97 0.50
C GLN A 96 38.20 -25.88 1.58
N PRO A 97 37.05 -25.18 1.66
CA PRO A 97 36.80 -24.27 2.76
C PRO A 97 36.79 -25.10 4.05
N LYS A 98 37.74 -24.79 4.94
CA LYS A 98 37.85 -25.36 6.27
C LYS A 98 36.53 -25.08 7.01
N VAL A 99 35.69 -26.11 7.12
CA VAL A 99 34.46 -26.06 7.93
C VAL A 99 34.92 -25.97 9.37
N ASN A 100 34.94 -24.76 9.92
CA ASN A 100 35.11 -24.58 11.36
C ASN A 100 33.79 -25.00 12.01
N GLU A 101 33.82 -26.18 12.64
CA GLU A 101 32.78 -26.66 13.53
C GLU A 101 32.54 -25.64 14.64
N PRO A 102 31.28 -25.26 14.95
CA PRO A 102 31.00 -24.30 16.00
C PRO A 102 31.45 -24.87 17.35
N GLU A 103 32.45 -24.21 17.92
CA GLU A 103 33.05 -24.52 19.21
C GLU A 103 31.98 -24.47 20.31
N ASN A 104 31.94 -25.56 21.07
CA ASN A 104 31.07 -25.86 22.21
C ASN A 104 30.85 -24.66 23.16
N PRO A 105 29.61 -24.22 23.44
CA PRO A 105 29.30 -23.07 24.31
C PRO A 105 29.41 -23.40 25.81
N GLY A 106 30.57 -23.93 26.23
CA GLY A 106 30.79 -24.44 27.59
C GLY A 106 31.89 -23.76 28.40
N LYS A 107 32.61 -22.77 27.85
CA LYS A 107 33.66 -22.06 28.60
C LYS A 107 33.21 -20.64 28.99
N PRO A 108 33.22 -20.29 30.28
CA PRO A 108 33.05 -18.91 30.72
C PRO A 108 34.22 -18.09 30.17
N VAL A 109 33.91 -17.06 29.40
CA VAL A 109 34.89 -16.06 28.95
C VAL A 109 35.30 -15.24 30.17
N GLU A 110 36.50 -15.50 30.69
CA GLU A 110 37.18 -14.58 31.61
C GLU A 110 37.40 -13.25 30.87
N ARG A 111 36.74 -12.19 31.34
CA ARG A 111 36.97 -10.84 30.84
C ARG A 111 38.36 -10.38 31.29
N PRO A 112 39.24 -9.91 30.39
CA PRO A 112 40.46 -9.25 30.79
C PRO A 112 40.11 -7.92 31.46
N ILE A 113 40.53 -7.79 32.71
CA ILE A 113 40.54 -6.56 33.49
C ILE A 113 41.59 -5.65 32.85
N GLY A 114 41.13 -4.67 32.07
CA GLY A 114 41.97 -3.72 31.34
C GLY A 114 41.71 -2.28 31.77
N ALA A 115 42.63 -1.77 32.60
CA ALA A 115 43.10 -0.40 32.76
C ALA A 115 42.09 0.78 32.80
N ALA A 116 42.02 1.38 33.99
CA ALA A 116 41.45 2.70 34.24
C ALA A 116 42.26 3.83 33.55
N PRO A 117 41.60 4.86 32.99
CA PRO A 117 42.20 6.17 32.81
C PRO A 117 42.00 7.02 34.06
N THR A 118 43.12 7.33 34.73
CA THR A 118 43.24 8.41 35.72
C THR A 118 43.08 9.76 35.02
N GLY A 119 42.00 10.47 35.32
CA GLY A 119 41.80 11.88 34.96
C GLY A 119 41.26 12.66 36.17
N PRO A 120 41.68 13.92 36.38
CA PRO A 120 41.51 14.59 37.67
C PRO A 120 40.10 15.13 37.88
N ARG A 121 39.62 14.88 39.10
CA ARG A 121 38.71 15.69 39.92
C ARG A 121 38.63 17.15 39.49
N ASP A 122 37.41 17.62 39.24
CA ASP A 122 36.99 18.93 39.73
C ASP A 122 35.54 18.91 40.23
N GLY A 123 35.31 19.70 41.27
CA GLY A 123 34.35 19.42 42.34
C GLY A 123 32.86 19.67 42.06
N GLY A 124 32.03 18.87 42.75
CA GLY A 124 30.58 19.01 42.80
C GLY A 124 29.96 18.00 43.78
N LYS A 125 30.03 18.29 45.08
CA LYS A 125 29.39 17.50 46.17
C LYS A 125 27.86 17.64 46.15
N PRO A 126 27.11 16.76 46.84
CA PRO A 126 25.83 16.24 46.39
C PRO A 126 24.66 16.55 47.34
N THR A 127 23.45 16.35 46.84
CA THR A 127 22.24 16.08 47.64
C THR A 127 21.39 15.21 46.70
N GLY A 128 21.23 13.91 46.90
CA GLY A 128 20.61 13.29 48.07
C GLY A 128 19.24 12.79 47.64
N ALA A 129 19.17 11.62 46.99
CA ALA A 129 17.95 10.84 46.84
C ALA A 129 18.33 9.37 46.62
N GLU A 130 17.92 8.60 47.61
CA GLU A 130 18.14 7.18 47.88
C GLU A 130 17.41 6.31 46.85
N VAL A 131 18.15 5.43 46.16
CA VAL A 131 17.60 4.41 45.25
C VAL A 131 17.58 3.08 45.99
N PRO A 132 16.42 2.41 46.14
CA PRO A 132 16.35 1.09 46.76
C PRO A 132 16.99 0.04 45.85
N LYS A 133 17.90 -0.73 46.46
CA LYS A 133 18.48 -1.96 45.97
C LYS A 133 17.42 -3.08 45.99
N PRO A 134 17.09 -3.73 44.87
CA PRO A 134 16.37 -5.00 44.93
C PRO A 134 17.37 -6.11 45.27
N GLU A 135 17.12 -6.75 46.40
CA GLU A 135 17.79 -7.98 46.83
C GLU A 135 17.49 -9.12 45.86
N THR A 136 18.56 -9.72 45.37
CA THR A 136 18.57 -11.00 44.68
C THR A 136 18.27 -12.11 45.70
N LYS A 137 17.01 -12.55 45.79
CA LYS A 137 16.67 -13.79 46.49
C LYS A 137 16.64 -14.94 45.48
N ASN A 138 17.72 -15.71 45.52
CA ASN A 138 17.86 -17.02 44.91
C ASN A 138 17.07 -18.02 45.76
N GLU A 139 16.00 -18.60 45.22
CA GLU A 139 15.22 -19.65 45.89
C GLU A 139 14.92 -20.76 44.88
N ASN A 140 15.92 -21.63 44.73
CA ASN A 140 15.80 -23.09 44.66
C ASN A 140 14.40 -23.61 44.27
N GLN A 141 14.10 -23.63 42.97
CA GLN A 141 12.92 -24.28 42.44
C GLN A 141 13.31 -25.66 41.91
N THR A 142 13.13 -26.66 42.78
CA THR A 142 13.18 -28.10 42.49
C THR A 142 12.38 -28.41 41.22
N GLU A 143 13.01 -29.02 40.23
CA GLU A 143 12.37 -29.60 39.05
C GLU A 143 11.24 -30.57 39.44
N PRO A 144 9.98 -30.29 39.08
CA PRO A 144 9.00 -31.35 38.91
C PRO A 144 9.21 -32.00 37.54
N LYS A 145 9.59 -33.27 37.57
CA LYS A 145 9.50 -34.25 36.48
C LYS A 145 8.30 -33.97 35.55
N PRO A 146 8.49 -33.91 34.22
CA PRO A 146 7.40 -33.62 33.30
C PRO A 146 6.41 -34.79 33.29
N GLU A 147 5.33 -34.65 34.04
CA GLU A 147 4.13 -35.45 33.79
C GLU A 147 3.59 -35.06 32.41
N THR A 148 3.48 -36.07 31.56
CA THR A 148 2.84 -36.04 30.23
C THR A 148 1.40 -35.57 30.38
N LYS A 149 1.20 -34.26 30.53
CA LYS A 149 -0.10 -33.63 30.51
C LYS A 149 -0.60 -33.73 29.08
N THR A 150 -1.50 -34.68 28.85
CA THR A 150 -2.31 -34.87 27.65
C THR A 150 -2.68 -33.51 27.09
N ARG A 151 -1.94 -33.07 26.07
CA ARG A 151 -2.18 -31.83 25.35
C ARG A 151 -3.62 -31.91 24.87
N PRO A 152 -4.55 -31.04 25.33
CA PRO A 152 -5.87 -30.98 24.77
C PRO A 152 -5.67 -30.83 23.26
N GLU A 153 -6.19 -31.81 22.52
CA GLU A 153 -6.17 -31.81 21.07
C GLU A 153 -6.84 -30.50 20.65
N ALA A 154 -6.02 -29.51 20.28
CA ALA A 154 -6.53 -28.22 19.85
C ALA A 154 -7.46 -28.54 18.68
N PRO A 155 -8.76 -28.17 18.76
CA PRO A 155 -9.75 -28.57 17.78
C PRO A 155 -9.22 -28.19 16.41
N LYS A 156 -8.91 -29.22 15.62
CA LYS A 156 -8.44 -29.08 14.24
C LYS A 156 -9.52 -28.27 13.54
N PRO A 157 -9.24 -27.06 13.02
CA PRO A 157 -10.26 -26.23 12.39
C PRO A 157 -10.66 -26.89 11.06
N GLU A 158 -11.64 -27.79 11.11
CA GLU A 158 -12.42 -28.24 9.96
C GLU A 158 -13.29 -27.06 9.48
N GLY A 159 -12.68 -26.08 8.81
CA GLY A 159 -13.31 -24.75 8.71
C GLY A 159 -12.99 -23.92 7.49
N GLY A 160 -12.48 -24.49 6.40
CA GLY A 160 -12.12 -23.72 5.20
C GLY A 160 -13.31 -23.12 4.42
N LYS A 161 -14.55 -23.56 4.67
CA LYS A 161 -15.75 -23.01 4.00
C LYS A 161 -16.69 -22.25 4.93
N ARG A 162 -16.63 -22.52 6.24
CA ARG A 162 -17.57 -21.96 7.22
C ARG A 162 -17.18 -20.54 7.66
N ALA A 163 -15.89 -20.19 7.56
CA ALA A 163 -15.40 -18.87 7.93
C ALA A 163 -15.87 -17.76 6.97
N GLU A 164 -15.92 -18.04 5.66
CA GLU A 164 -16.44 -17.08 4.67
C GLU A 164 -17.94 -16.81 4.86
N GLU A 165 -18.75 -17.87 5.04
CA GLU A 165 -20.19 -17.70 5.30
C GLU A 165 -20.44 -16.99 6.63
N ALA A 166 -19.68 -17.30 7.69
CA ALA A 166 -19.85 -16.64 8.98
C ALA A 166 -19.50 -15.15 8.94
N LEU A 167 -18.52 -14.75 8.11
CA LEU A 167 -18.16 -13.33 7.92
C LEU A 167 -19.21 -12.56 7.10
N LEU A 168 -19.89 -13.22 6.16
CA LEU A 168 -20.94 -12.59 5.35
C LEU A 168 -22.22 -12.31 6.13
N ILE A 169 -22.51 -13.08 7.19
CA ILE A 169 -23.81 -13.04 7.88
C ILE A 169 -24.00 -11.80 8.78
N THR A 170 -22.95 -11.03 9.09
CA THR A 170 -23.05 -9.88 10.02
C THR A 170 -22.54 -8.56 9.48
N LEU A 171 -22.39 -8.42 8.15
CA LEU A 171 -22.02 -7.13 7.59
C LEU A 171 -23.16 -6.11 7.82
N PRO A 172 -22.88 -4.94 8.42
CA PRO A 172 -23.88 -3.90 8.58
C PRO A 172 -24.46 -3.48 7.23
N VAL A 173 -25.76 -3.15 7.21
CA VAL A 173 -26.47 -2.69 5.99
C VAL A 173 -25.70 -1.52 5.39
N ASP A 174 -25.40 -1.64 4.10
CA ASP A 174 -24.68 -0.62 3.36
C ASP A 174 -25.64 0.42 2.82
N ASP A 175 -25.31 1.68 3.06
CA ASP A 175 -26.00 2.81 2.48
C ASP A 175 -25.15 3.31 1.29
N PRO A 176 -25.54 3.01 0.04
CA PRO A 176 -24.77 3.39 -1.13
C PRO A 176 -24.65 4.91 -1.31
N ALA A 177 -25.51 5.70 -0.65
CA ALA A 177 -25.43 7.15 -0.67
C ALA A 177 -24.22 7.68 0.12
N LYS A 178 -23.72 6.90 1.08
CA LYS A 178 -22.61 7.30 1.94
C LYS A 178 -21.26 6.96 1.30
N PRO A 179 -20.33 7.92 1.24
CA PRO A 179 -19.09 7.78 0.49
C PRO A 179 -18.03 6.96 1.22
N VAL A 180 -18.01 6.92 2.55
CA VAL A 180 -16.94 6.27 3.33
C VAL A 180 -17.46 5.00 3.99
N LEU A 181 -16.66 3.94 3.96
CA LEU A 181 -16.97 2.63 4.54
C LEU A 181 -16.19 2.43 5.84
N THR A 182 -16.87 1.97 6.89
CA THR A 182 -16.25 1.59 8.17
C THR A 182 -16.71 0.19 8.58
N SER A 183 -16.07 -0.42 9.58
CA SER A 183 -16.52 -1.70 10.15
C SER A 183 -17.92 -1.63 10.77
N LYS A 184 -18.39 -0.43 11.12
CA LYS A 184 -19.72 -0.17 11.70
C LYS A 184 -20.78 0.19 10.66
N GLY A 185 -20.42 0.23 9.37
CA GLY A 185 -21.29 0.64 8.27
C GLY A 185 -20.76 1.86 7.53
N ALA A 186 -21.55 2.35 6.58
CA ALA A 186 -21.17 3.51 5.78
C ALA A 186 -21.44 4.82 6.53
N VAL A 187 -20.55 5.80 6.37
CA VAL A 187 -20.56 7.11 7.05
C VAL A 187 -20.38 8.25 6.05
N ASP A 188 -20.91 9.43 6.38
CA ASP A 188 -20.90 10.61 5.50
C ASP A 188 -19.53 11.31 5.44
N ALA A 189 -18.76 11.23 6.53
CA ALA A 189 -17.49 11.91 6.69
C ALA A 189 -16.35 10.93 6.97
N ASP A 190 -15.16 11.26 6.46
CA ASP A 190 -13.94 10.50 6.75
C ASP A 190 -13.58 10.65 8.25
N PRO A 191 -13.52 9.55 9.03
CA PRO A 191 -13.21 9.62 10.46
C PRO A 191 -11.72 9.91 10.74
N ARG A 192 -10.87 9.95 9.72
CA ARG A 192 -9.41 10.11 9.87
C ARG A 192 -9.02 11.57 10.16
N PRO A 193 -8.26 11.86 11.23
CA PRO A 193 -7.71 13.21 11.44
C PRO A 193 -6.73 13.63 10.33
N THR A 194 -6.91 14.85 9.83
CA THR A 194 -6.00 15.46 8.84
C THR A 194 -4.59 15.65 9.40
N GLY A 195 -3.56 15.60 8.55
CA GLY A 195 -2.16 15.82 8.92
C GLY A 195 -1.42 14.57 9.44
N MET A 196 -2.10 13.41 9.47
CA MET A 196 -1.50 12.12 9.84
C MET A 196 -1.14 11.31 8.59
N ASN A 197 -0.12 10.45 8.72
CA ASN A 197 0.25 9.48 7.70
C ASN A 197 -0.50 8.18 7.95
N TYR A 198 -1.18 7.70 6.92
CA TYR A 198 -1.98 6.50 6.98
C TYR A 198 -1.42 5.42 6.09
N MET A 199 -1.45 4.18 6.56
CA MET A 199 -1.06 3.02 5.76
C MET A 199 -2.23 2.61 4.87
N VAL A 200 -2.05 2.76 3.57
CA VAL A 200 -2.96 2.24 2.55
C VAL A 200 -2.62 0.77 2.31
N LEU A 201 -3.61 -0.09 2.50
CA LEU A 201 -3.47 -1.53 2.36
C LEU A 201 -3.65 -1.96 0.90
N VAL A 202 -4.73 -1.50 0.28
CA VAL A 202 -5.09 -1.81 -1.11
C VAL A 202 -5.86 -0.62 -1.68
N GLY A 203 -5.69 -0.34 -2.98
CA GLY A 203 -6.49 0.63 -3.73
C GLY A 203 -7.20 -0.03 -4.92
N GLY A 204 -8.26 0.61 -5.41
CA GLY A 204 -8.96 0.17 -6.61
C GLY A 204 -10.00 -0.93 -6.38
N LEU A 205 -10.50 -1.09 -5.15
CA LEU A 205 -11.49 -2.12 -4.86
C LEU A 205 -12.90 -1.67 -5.26
N PRO A 206 -13.73 -2.59 -5.77
CA PRO A 206 -15.18 -2.43 -5.73
C PRO A 206 -15.68 -2.25 -4.29
N ARG A 207 -16.84 -1.59 -4.13
CA ARG A 207 -17.45 -1.31 -2.83
C ARG A 207 -17.65 -2.56 -1.99
N ASP A 208 -18.20 -3.63 -2.57
CA ASP A 208 -18.48 -4.89 -1.87
C ASP A 208 -17.21 -5.57 -1.36
N GLU A 209 -16.16 -5.61 -2.19
CA GLU A 209 -14.85 -6.17 -1.82
C GLU A 209 -14.19 -5.36 -0.70
N ALA A 210 -14.29 -4.02 -0.77
CA ALA A 210 -13.80 -3.15 0.29
C ALA A 210 -14.51 -3.41 1.62
N ARG A 211 -15.84 -3.64 1.62
CA ARG A 211 -16.61 -3.96 2.83
C ARG A 211 -16.16 -5.28 3.44
N THR A 212 -16.04 -6.35 2.66
CA THR A 212 -15.58 -7.65 3.13
C THR A 212 -14.18 -7.56 3.73
N MET A 213 -13.27 -6.83 3.07
CA MET A 213 -11.92 -6.62 3.56
C MET A 213 -11.90 -5.84 4.88
N ILE A 214 -12.66 -4.74 5.00
CA ILE A 214 -12.76 -3.94 6.23
C ILE A 214 -13.29 -4.79 7.40
N ALA A 215 -14.33 -5.58 7.16
CA ALA A 215 -14.91 -6.45 8.17
C ALA A 215 -13.91 -7.52 8.63
N TYR A 216 -13.19 -8.15 7.69
CA TYR A 216 -12.15 -9.13 8.01
C TYR A 216 -11.02 -8.52 8.85
N LEU A 217 -10.51 -7.35 8.44
CA LEU A 217 -9.44 -6.67 9.16
C LEU A 217 -9.88 -6.28 10.58
N SER A 218 -11.09 -5.72 10.71
CA SER A 218 -11.66 -5.34 12.01
C SER A 218 -11.89 -6.55 12.92
N ALA A 219 -12.34 -7.69 12.37
CA ALA A 219 -12.50 -8.94 13.13
C ALA A 219 -11.17 -9.51 13.65
N ASN A 220 -10.05 -9.15 13.00
CA ASN A 220 -8.71 -9.55 13.38
C ASN A 220 -7.92 -8.45 14.13
N GLY A 221 -8.61 -7.41 14.61
CA GLY A 221 -8.02 -6.36 15.45
C GLY A 221 -7.25 -5.27 14.70
N LEU A 222 -7.35 -5.20 13.37
CA LEU A 222 -6.81 -4.09 12.58
C LEU A 222 -7.95 -3.21 12.06
N GLU A 223 -8.21 -2.09 12.74
CA GLU A 223 -9.24 -1.15 12.30
C GLU A 223 -8.87 -0.50 10.97
N ALA A 224 -9.78 -0.59 10.00
CA ALA A 224 -9.61 -0.07 8.65
C ALA A 224 -10.88 0.68 8.17
N VAL A 225 -10.67 1.61 7.24
CA VAL A 225 -11.70 2.43 6.60
C VAL A 225 -11.52 2.38 5.09
N GLY A 226 -12.64 2.27 4.37
CA GLY A 226 -12.71 2.35 2.91
C GLY A 226 -13.02 3.77 2.49
N VAL A 227 -12.08 4.40 1.79
CA VAL A 227 -12.21 5.78 1.31
C VAL A 227 -12.40 5.74 -0.21
N PRO A 228 -13.33 6.52 -0.78
CA PRO A 228 -13.50 6.55 -2.21
C PRO A 228 -12.24 7.15 -2.84
N MET A 229 -11.71 6.46 -3.83
CA MET A 229 -10.66 7.01 -4.67
C MET A 229 -11.34 7.94 -5.67
N ASN A 230 -10.91 9.20 -5.69
CA ASN A 230 -11.19 10.07 -6.82
C ASN A 230 -10.51 9.42 -8.02
N VAL A 231 -11.29 8.69 -8.83
CA VAL A 231 -10.82 8.16 -10.10
C VAL A 231 -10.58 9.40 -10.96
N VAL A 232 -9.33 9.85 -10.98
CA VAL A 232 -8.90 10.96 -11.84
C VAL A 232 -8.82 10.41 -13.25
N ASP A 233 -9.96 10.03 -13.82
CA ASP A 233 -10.08 9.85 -15.26
C ASP A 233 -9.94 11.26 -15.86
N ARG A 234 -8.68 11.62 -16.16
CA ARG A 234 -8.31 12.89 -16.79
C ARG A 234 -8.97 13.10 -18.16
N ALA A 235 -9.66 12.09 -18.70
CA ALA A 235 -10.20 12.06 -20.05
C ALA A 235 -11.72 12.34 -20.16
N GLY A 236 -12.37 12.83 -19.11
CA GLY A 236 -13.56 13.68 -19.25
C GLY A 236 -14.86 13.03 -19.76
N ARG A 237 -15.02 11.71 -19.68
CA ARG A 237 -16.35 11.09 -19.87
C ARG A 237 -16.89 10.63 -18.52
N VAL A 238 -18.00 11.22 -18.11
CA VAL A 238 -18.86 10.72 -17.03
C VAL A 238 -19.51 9.42 -17.52
N VAL A 239 -18.72 8.36 -17.54
CA VAL A 239 -19.24 7.00 -17.70
C VAL A 239 -19.69 6.56 -16.31
N ASN A 240 -20.76 5.76 -16.24
CA ASN A 240 -21.32 5.17 -15.03
C ASN A 240 -20.32 4.21 -14.34
N ASN A 241 -19.20 4.75 -13.90
CA ASN A 241 -18.13 4.02 -13.23
C ASN A 241 -18.49 3.99 -11.75
N GLN A 242 -18.67 2.78 -11.23
CA GLN A 242 -18.81 2.61 -9.79
C GLN A 242 -17.56 3.19 -9.09
N PRO A 243 -17.73 3.91 -7.97
CA PRO A 243 -16.60 4.44 -7.24
C PRO A 243 -15.69 3.29 -6.79
N LEU A 244 -14.40 3.43 -7.07
CA LEU A 244 -13.39 2.53 -6.54
C LEU A 244 -12.96 3.02 -5.16
N PHE A 245 -12.60 2.09 -4.28
CA PHE A 245 -12.24 2.37 -2.90
C PHE A 245 -10.80 1.99 -2.64
N LYS A 246 -10.16 2.73 -1.73
CA LYS A 246 -8.92 2.32 -1.07
C LYS A 246 -9.22 1.98 0.38
N VAL A 247 -8.64 0.89 0.87
CA VAL A 247 -8.74 0.47 2.26
C VAL A 247 -7.50 0.95 3.01
N VAL A 248 -7.71 1.67 4.10
CA VAL A 248 -6.68 2.39 4.85
C VAL A 248 -6.80 2.06 6.33
N CYS A 249 -5.69 1.81 7.03
CA CYS A 249 -5.70 1.60 8.48
C CYS A 249 -6.04 2.90 9.22
N VAL A 250 -6.87 2.82 10.28
CA VAL A 250 -7.30 3.99 11.07
C VAL A 250 -6.20 4.50 12.01
N GLY A 251 -5.33 3.60 12.49
CA GLY A 251 -4.18 3.91 13.35
C GLY A 251 -3.07 4.66 12.62
N GLY A 252 -3.34 5.88 12.14
CA GLY A 252 -2.35 6.73 11.49
C GLY A 252 -1.22 7.13 12.43
N ILE A 253 -0.08 7.51 11.87
CA ILE A 253 1.10 7.98 12.60
C ILE A 253 1.41 9.43 12.25
N SER A 254 1.89 10.18 13.24
CA SER A 254 2.29 11.57 13.03
C SER A 254 3.45 11.68 12.03
N ARG A 255 3.64 12.86 11.45
CA ARG A 255 4.77 13.13 10.54
C ARG A 255 6.12 12.91 11.20
N GLN A 256 6.24 13.20 12.50
CA GLN A 256 7.48 13.00 13.25
C GLN A 256 7.76 11.51 13.42
N GLN A 257 6.77 10.73 13.90
CA GLN A 257 6.89 9.27 14.03
C GLN A 257 7.22 8.58 12.70
N PHE A 258 6.63 9.05 11.59
CA PHE A 258 6.93 8.54 10.26
C PHE A 258 8.40 8.77 9.86
N ARG A 259 8.95 9.95 10.15
CA ARG A 259 10.36 10.30 9.87
C ARG A 259 11.32 9.52 10.75
N ASP A 260 10.96 9.31 12.01
CA ASP A 260 11.79 8.64 13.00
C ASP A 260 11.76 7.10 12.88
N LYS A 261 10.98 6.57 11.93
CA LYS A 261 10.77 5.12 11.73
C LYS A 261 10.34 4.44 13.03
N ASP A 262 9.38 5.07 13.73
CA ASP A 262 8.87 4.60 15.01
C ASP A 262 8.43 3.12 14.92
N SER A 263 8.66 2.38 16.01
CA SER A 263 8.13 1.03 16.25
C SER A 263 6.65 0.86 15.87
N ALA A 264 5.82 1.90 16.06
CA ALA A 264 4.42 1.90 15.67
C ALA A 264 4.22 1.60 14.17
N ARG A 265 5.10 2.12 13.32
CA ARG A 265 5.10 1.87 11.87
C ARG A 265 5.39 0.40 11.59
N THR A 266 6.46 -0.13 12.16
CA THR A 266 6.89 -1.52 11.97
C THR A 266 5.82 -2.49 12.48
N ASN A 267 5.19 -2.21 13.62
CA ASN A 267 4.13 -3.03 14.18
C ASN A 267 2.90 -3.09 13.27
N LEU A 268 2.52 -1.96 12.66
CA LEU A 268 1.41 -1.92 11.70
C LEU A 268 1.75 -2.68 10.41
N GLU A 269 2.96 -2.51 9.88
CA GLU A 269 3.42 -3.24 8.69
C GLU A 269 3.47 -4.76 8.93
N GLN A 270 3.97 -5.20 10.10
CA GLN A 270 3.99 -6.61 10.50
C GLN A 270 2.57 -7.18 10.72
N ALA A 271 1.69 -6.42 11.39
CA ALA A 271 0.30 -6.82 11.57
C ALA A 271 -0.42 -6.99 10.22
N ALA A 272 -0.24 -6.03 9.31
CA ALA A 272 -0.80 -6.13 7.96
C ALA A 272 -0.23 -7.32 7.18
N ALA A 273 1.09 -7.55 7.22
CA ALA A 273 1.71 -8.69 6.56
C ALA A 273 1.15 -10.04 7.06
N GLY A 274 1.05 -10.21 8.38
CA GLY A 274 0.51 -11.42 8.99
C GLY A 274 -0.99 -11.65 8.75
N LEU A 275 -1.75 -10.58 8.47
CA LEU A 275 -3.15 -10.69 8.05
C LEU A 275 -3.30 -10.98 6.55
N ASN A 276 -2.37 -10.53 5.70
CA ASN A 276 -2.43 -10.77 4.27
C ASN A 276 -2.33 -12.26 3.93
N GLU A 277 -1.41 -12.98 4.60
CA GLU A 277 -1.25 -14.42 4.39
C GLU A 277 -2.51 -15.21 4.78
N ARG A 278 -3.15 -14.81 5.88
CA ARG A 278 -4.41 -15.42 6.35
C ARG A 278 -5.57 -15.07 5.42
N TRP A 279 -5.70 -13.82 5.03
CA TRP A 279 -6.72 -13.36 4.10
C TRP A 279 -6.69 -14.14 2.78
N LEU A 280 -5.53 -14.30 2.16
CA LEU A 280 -5.39 -15.02 0.89
C LEU A 280 -5.73 -16.51 1.04
N ARG A 281 -5.42 -17.10 2.21
CA ARG A 281 -5.76 -18.49 2.53
C ARG A 281 -7.25 -18.69 2.75
N ASP A 282 -7.87 -17.79 3.51
CA ASP A 282 -9.24 -17.92 3.98
C ASP A 282 -10.25 -17.55 2.89
N THR A 283 -9.99 -16.47 2.15
CA THR A 283 -10.96 -15.91 1.19
C THR A 283 -10.71 -16.25 -0.27
N LYS A 284 -9.51 -16.77 -0.58
CA LYS A 284 -9.04 -16.96 -1.97
C LYS A 284 -9.22 -15.72 -2.85
N SER A 285 -9.26 -14.53 -2.23
CA SER A 285 -9.49 -13.28 -2.95
C SER A 285 -8.33 -13.00 -3.90
N ARG A 286 -8.63 -12.37 -5.03
CA ARG A 286 -7.60 -11.82 -5.94
C ARG A 286 -6.86 -10.62 -5.35
N TRP A 287 -7.43 -9.99 -4.32
CA TRP A 287 -6.90 -8.80 -3.69
C TRP A 287 -5.92 -9.17 -2.59
N SER A 288 -4.71 -8.63 -2.66
CA SER A 288 -3.67 -8.76 -1.65
C SER A 288 -3.26 -7.38 -1.17
N PHE A 289 -3.01 -7.26 0.13
CA PHE A 289 -2.40 -6.08 0.76
C PHE A 289 -0.92 -6.31 1.08
N ALA A 290 -0.24 -7.18 0.34
CA ALA A 290 1.21 -7.33 0.44
C ALA A 290 1.96 -6.06 0.02
N LYS A 291 1.36 -5.23 -0.84
CA LYS A 291 1.92 -3.97 -1.32
C LYS A 291 1.27 -2.79 -0.61
N THR A 292 1.67 -2.57 0.64
CA THR A 292 1.24 -1.40 1.40
C THR A 292 2.08 -0.17 1.05
N TYR A 293 1.49 1.01 1.19
CA TYR A 293 2.22 2.29 1.10
C TYR A 293 1.63 3.31 2.06
N TRP A 294 2.35 4.38 2.34
CA TRP A 294 1.94 5.42 3.27
C TRP A 294 1.50 6.68 2.53
N GLU A 295 0.38 7.27 2.94
CA GLU A 295 -0.16 8.51 2.39
C GLU A 295 -0.42 9.52 3.49
N LEU A 296 0.03 10.76 3.31
CA LEU A 296 -0.30 11.87 4.19
C LEU A 296 -1.69 12.40 3.84
N LEU A 297 -2.63 12.36 4.79
CA LEU A 297 -3.94 12.96 4.59
C LEU A 297 -3.81 14.48 4.68
N GLN A 298 -3.86 15.15 3.53
CA GLN A 298 -3.93 16.60 3.47
C GLN A 298 -5.35 17.03 3.89
N GLY A 299 -5.46 18.05 4.74
CA GLY A 299 -6.75 18.68 5.02
C GLY A 299 -7.25 19.36 3.75
N ASN A 300 -8.54 19.15 3.43
CA ASN A 300 -9.23 19.90 2.39
C ASN A 300 -9.45 21.35 2.82
#